data_AF-A0AAE3JRL1-F1
#
_entry.id   AF-A0AAE3JRL1-F1
#
_cell.length_a   1.000
_cell.length_b   1.000
_cell.length_c   1.000
_cell.angle_alpha   90.00
_cell.angle_beta   90.00
_cell.angle_gamma   90.00
#
_symmetry.space_group_name_H-M   'P 1'
#
loop_
_entity.id
_entity.type
_entity.pdbx_description
1 polymer ?
#
loop_
_entity_poly.entity_id
_entity_poly.type
_entity_poly.pdbx_seq_one_letter_code
_entity_poly.pdbx_strand_id
1 'polypeptide(L)'
;MTLNNAVSGGTTVAYSFTDGTATGGGVDYTGTAGSLSFTGTVAGQTRTITVPIVNDNIVEGTETFTVQLGTPTNGVTLAKGSATGTITDDDTASLSIADATVAEDVAGGNMVFTVTLNNAVSGGTTVAYSFTDGTATGGGVDYTGTAGSLDFTGT
;
A
#
# COMPACT_ATOMS: atom_id res chain seq x y z
N MET A 1 16.39 -18.49 -8.34
CA MET A 1 17.10 -19.63 -7.68
C MET A 1 18.09 -20.23 -8.66
N THR A 2 19.28 -20.62 -8.18
CA THR A 2 20.32 -21.27 -8.99
C THR A 2 20.64 -22.65 -8.43
N LEU A 3 20.63 -23.68 -9.28
CA LEU A 3 21.21 -24.97 -8.95
C LEU A 3 22.70 -24.92 -9.31
N ASN A 4 23.59 -24.98 -8.32
CA ASN A 4 25.01 -24.72 -8.48
C ASN A 4 25.86 -25.94 -8.88
N ASN A 5 25.28 -27.14 -8.87
CA ASN A 5 25.94 -28.40 -9.26
C ASN A 5 24.96 -29.27 -10.06
N ALA A 6 25.48 -30.16 -10.90
CA ALA A 6 24.64 -31.18 -11.52
C ALA A 6 24.06 -32.13 -10.45
N VAL A 7 22.83 -32.59 -10.65
CA VAL A 7 22.12 -33.52 -9.76
C VAL A 7 21.52 -34.61 -10.63
N SER A 8 21.99 -35.84 -10.48
CA SER A 8 21.46 -36.97 -11.24
C SER A 8 19.98 -37.16 -10.94
N GLY A 9 19.14 -37.15 -11.97
CA GLY A 9 17.67 -37.21 -11.82
C GLY A 9 16.99 -35.87 -11.51
N GLY A 10 17.73 -34.76 -11.46
CA GLY A 10 17.19 -33.42 -11.25
C GLY A 10 16.87 -33.10 -9.79
N THR A 11 16.18 -31.99 -9.54
CA THR A 11 15.61 -31.66 -8.23
C THR A 11 14.38 -30.79 -8.41
N THR A 12 13.45 -30.90 -7.48
CA THR A 12 12.26 -30.05 -7.36
C THR A 12 12.25 -29.37 -6.01
N VAL A 13 11.75 -28.14 -5.96
CA VAL A 13 11.57 -27.41 -4.71
C VAL A 13 10.22 -26.69 -4.73
N ALA A 14 9.43 -26.89 -3.69
CA ALA A 14 8.19 -26.14 -3.51
C ALA A 14 8.50 -24.70 -3.05
N TYR A 15 7.60 -23.77 -3.33
CA TYR A 15 7.64 -22.43 -2.75
C TYR A 15 6.25 -22.02 -2.30
N SER A 16 6.22 -21.13 -1.32
CA SER A 16 5.01 -20.56 -0.72
C SER A 16 5.24 -19.08 -0.43
N PHE A 17 4.14 -18.36 -0.21
CA PHE A 17 4.16 -16.95 0.18
C PHE A 17 3.68 -16.82 1.62
N THR A 18 4.18 -15.80 2.31
CA THR A 18 3.73 -15.40 3.63
C THR A 18 3.57 -13.90 3.62
N ASP A 19 2.40 -13.44 4.00
CA ASP A 19 2.08 -12.01 4.11
C ASP A 19 3.01 -11.35 5.13
N GLY A 20 3.35 -10.09 4.84
CA GLY A 20 4.04 -9.22 5.78
C GLY A 20 3.12 -8.06 6.11
N THR A 21 3.49 -6.86 5.66
CA THR A 21 2.52 -5.75 5.58
C THR A 21 1.72 -5.82 4.29
N ALA A 22 2.31 -6.34 3.21
CA ALA A 22 1.59 -6.69 1.99
C ALA A 22 0.85 -8.03 2.22
N THR A 23 -0.43 -8.02 1.87
CA THR A 23 -1.44 -9.06 2.01
C THR A 23 -1.73 -9.72 0.66
N GLY A 24 -1.72 -11.05 0.65
CA GLY A 24 -2.03 -11.84 -0.55
C GLY A 24 -3.52 -11.91 -0.84
N GLY A 25 -3.89 -12.76 -1.80
CA GLY A 25 -5.30 -12.97 -2.14
C GLY A 25 -5.94 -11.85 -2.96
N GLY A 26 -5.12 -10.97 -3.53
CA GLY A 26 -5.58 -9.87 -4.40
C GLY A 26 -5.79 -8.54 -3.67
N VAL A 27 -5.25 -8.38 -2.46
CA VAL A 27 -5.09 -7.06 -1.84
C VAL A 27 -3.87 -6.39 -2.47
N ASP A 28 -2.66 -6.84 -2.15
CA ASP A 28 -1.42 -6.21 -2.65
C ASP A 28 -0.71 -7.07 -3.70
N TYR A 29 -0.93 -8.40 -3.63
CA TYR A 29 -0.39 -9.34 -4.60
C TYR A 29 -1.28 -10.59 -4.78
N THR A 30 -1.09 -11.29 -5.91
CA THR A 30 -1.88 -12.49 -6.29
C THR A 30 -1.03 -13.76 -6.44
N GLY A 31 0.18 -13.75 -5.87
CA GLY A 31 1.09 -14.91 -5.89
C GLY A 31 0.51 -16.13 -5.18
N THR A 32 0.61 -17.30 -5.81
CA THR A 32 0.16 -18.58 -5.24
C THR A 32 1.30 -19.58 -5.09
N ALA A 33 1.26 -20.43 -4.06
CA ALA A 33 2.25 -21.48 -3.87
C ALA A 33 2.43 -22.37 -5.11
N GLY A 34 3.64 -22.91 -5.30
CA GLY A 34 3.98 -23.69 -6.48
C GLY A 34 5.27 -24.50 -6.31
N SER A 35 5.86 -24.91 -7.42
CA SER A 35 7.15 -25.62 -7.41
C SER A 35 8.04 -25.22 -8.59
N LEU A 36 9.35 -25.32 -8.39
CA LEU A 36 10.37 -25.16 -9.42
C LEU A 36 11.01 -26.50 -9.71
N SER A 37 11.27 -26.79 -10.99
CA SER A 37 11.97 -28.00 -11.43
C SER A 37 13.28 -27.66 -12.12
N PHE A 38 14.33 -28.39 -11.74
CA PHE A 38 15.66 -28.34 -12.32
C PHE A 38 15.98 -29.70 -12.88
N THR A 39 16.42 -29.76 -14.14
CA THR A 39 16.76 -31.04 -14.78
C THR A 39 18.02 -31.65 -14.20
N GLY A 40 18.84 -30.85 -13.50
CA GLY A 40 20.09 -31.29 -12.87
C GLY A 40 21.19 -31.71 -13.85
N THR A 41 21.02 -31.52 -15.16
CA THR A 41 21.99 -31.97 -16.17
C THR A 41 23.29 -31.15 -16.17
N VAL A 42 23.25 -29.91 -15.71
CA VAL A 42 24.41 -29.00 -15.59
C VAL A 42 24.32 -28.17 -14.31
N ALA A 43 25.47 -27.67 -13.87
CA ALA A 43 25.59 -26.61 -12.87
C ALA A 43 25.14 -25.25 -13.45
N GLY A 44 24.71 -24.34 -12.57
CA GLY A 44 24.35 -22.96 -12.92
C GLY A 44 22.93 -22.77 -13.47
N GLN A 45 22.07 -23.80 -13.44
CA GLN A 45 20.68 -23.65 -13.92
C GLN A 45 19.90 -22.67 -13.07
N THR A 46 19.11 -21.81 -13.70
CA THR A 46 18.28 -20.82 -13.00
C THR A 46 16.79 -21.02 -13.24
N ARG A 47 16.01 -20.65 -12.22
CA ARG A 47 14.55 -20.56 -12.26
C ARG A 47 14.06 -19.31 -11.54
N THR A 48 12.94 -18.78 -12.00
CA THR A 48 12.28 -17.58 -11.48
C THR A 48 10.93 -17.92 -10.88
N ILE A 49 10.51 -17.14 -9.89
CA ILE A 49 9.15 -17.09 -9.38
C ILE A 49 8.67 -15.69 -9.74
N THR A 50 7.56 -15.61 -10.47
CA THR A 50 6.94 -14.32 -10.83
C THR A 50 5.74 -14.10 -9.93
N VAL A 51 5.66 -12.90 -9.34
CA VAL A 51 4.58 -12.51 -8.43
C VAL A 51 3.88 -11.30 -9.04
N PRO A 52 2.63 -11.43 -9.52
CA PRO A 52 1.86 -10.26 -9.94
C PRO A 52 1.45 -9.44 -8.71
N ILE A 53 1.74 -8.14 -8.77
CA ILE A 53 1.27 -7.14 -7.80
C ILE A 53 -0.10 -6.61 -8.24
N VAL A 54 -0.87 -6.14 -7.28
CA VAL A 54 -2.14 -5.44 -7.52
C VAL A 54 -1.82 -3.95 -7.54
N ASN A 55 -2.34 -3.25 -8.54
CA ASN A 55 -2.27 -1.79 -8.61
C ASN A 55 -3.66 -1.29 -8.28
N ASP A 56 -3.76 -0.32 -7.37
CA ASP A 56 -5.00 0.38 -7.14
C ASP A 56 -4.80 1.89 -7.26
N ASN A 57 -5.49 2.66 -6.45
CA ASN A 57 -5.42 4.12 -6.44
C ASN A 57 -5.57 4.55 -4.97
N ILE A 58 -4.91 3.86 -4.03
CA ILE A 58 -4.93 4.16 -2.60
C ILE A 58 -3.50 4.51 -2.21
N VAL A 59 -3.30 5.63 -1.51
CA VAL A 59 -1.97 5.96 -1.01
C VAL A 59 -1.62 5.05 0.15
N GLU A 60 -0.53 4.32 0.02
CA GLU A 60 -0.10 3.29 0.96
C GLU A 60 1.35 3.49 1.41
N GLY A 61 1.72 2.79 2.48
CA GLY A 61 3.11 2.71 2.90
C GLY A 61 3.91 1.78 1.98
N THR A 62 5.22 1.79 2.11
CA THR A 62 6.04 0.69 1.55
C THR A 62 5.67 -0.61 2.25
N GLU A 63 5.37 -1.64 1.47
CA GLU A 63 4.91 -2.91 1.99
C GLU A 63 5.83 -4.08 1.66
N THR A 64 5.71 -5.18 2.42
CA THR A 64 6.55 -6.36 2.23
C THR A 64 5.78 -7.67 2.37
N PHE A 65 6.20 -8.68 1.63
CA PHE A 65 5.80 -10.09 1.80
C PHE A 65 7.04 -10.99 1.67
N THR A 66 6.92 -12.26 2.04
CA THR A 66 8.04 -13.23 1.97
C THR A 66 7.73 -14.39 1.04
N VAL A 67 8.70 -14.80 0.23
CA VAL A 67 8.71 -16.06 -0.51
C VAL A 67 9.58 -17.06 0.25
N GLN A 68 9.03 -18.22 0.57
CA GLN A 68 9.72 -19.29 1.29
C GLN A 68 9.80 -20.53 0.42
N LEU A 69 11.02 -21.03 0.23
CA LEU A 69 11.30 -22.33 -0.39
C LEU A 69 11.13 -23.44 0.65
N GLY A 70 10.52 -24.54 0.23
CA GLY A 70 10.49 -25.81 0.96
C GLY A 70 11.78 -26.60 0.79
N THR A 71 11.82 -27.82 1.33
CA THR A 71 12.99 -28.70 1.19
C THR A 71 13.12 -29.21 -0.26
N PRO A 72 14.26 -28.98 -0.94
CA PRO A 72 14.50 -29.55 -2.26
C PRO A 72 14.60 -31.08 -2.22
N THR A 73 14.20 -31.73 -3.31
CA THR A 73 14.37 -33.18 -3.46
C THR A 73 15.82 -33.56 -3.80
N ASN A 74 16.12 -34.86 -3.75
CA ASN A 74 17.40 -35.44 -4.15
C ASN A 74 18.62 -34.92 -3.36
N GLY A 75 18.42 -34.65 -2.06
CA GLY A 75 19.50 -34.30 -1.13
C GLY A 75 20.13 -32.91 -1.37
N VAL A 76 19.49 -32.08 -2.20
CA VAL A 76 19.97 -30.73 -2.48
C VAL A 76 19.71 -29.82 -1.26
N THR A 77 20.74 -29.11 -0.84
CA THR A 77 20.67 -28.16 0.28
C THR A 77 20.38 -26.75 -0.22
N LEU A 78 19.62 -25.97 0.54
CA LEU A 78 19.41 -24.55 0.28
C LEU A 78 20.51 -23.72 0.92
N ALA A 79 21.16 -22.86 0.13
CA ALA A 79 22.06 -21.83 0.66
C ALA A 79 21.27 -20.66 1.28
N LYS A 80 20.10 -20.35 0.72
CA LYS A 80 19.14 -19.37 1.23
C LYS A 80 17.74 -19.87 0.90
N GLY A 81 16.88 -20.01 1.92
CA GLY A 81 15.55 -20.57 1.77
C GLY A 81 14.43 -19.55 1.60
N SER A 82 14.66 -18.28 1.95
CA SER A 82 13.62 -17.25 1.90
C SER A 82 14.09 -15.98 1.21
N ALA A 83 13.16 -15.17 0.71
CA ALA A 83 13.42 -13.85 0.18
C ALA A 83 12.24 -12.91 0.49
N THR A 84 12.52 -11.65 0.77
CA THR A 84 11.51 -10.61 0.97
C THR A 84 11.23 -9.92 -0.37
N GLY A 85 9.96 -9.80 -0.73
CA GLY A 85 9.47 -8.87 -1.75
C GLY A 85 9.06 -7.55 -1.10
N THR A 86 9.28 -6.44 -1.80
CA THR A 86 8.91 -5.09 -1.35
C THR A 86 8.08 -4.43 -2.44
N ILE A 87 6.92 -3.89 -2.07
CA ILE A 87 6.02 -3.11 -2.93
C ILE A 87 6.17 -1.65 -2.48
N THR A 88 6.45 -0.77 -3.42
CA THR A 88 6.51 0.68 -3.18
C THR A 88 5.32 1.30 -3.87
N ASP A 89 4.52 2.03 -3.10
CA ASP A 89 3.39 2.79 -3.62
C ASP A 89 3.84 3.90 -4.57
N ASP A 90 3.07 4.11 -5.63
CA ASP A 90 3.24 5.21 -6.60
C ASP A 90 2.01 6.13 -6.68
N ASP A 91 1.03 5.95 -5.79
CA ASP A 91 -0.13 6.81 -5.67
C ASP A 91 0.14 8.10 -4.89
N THR A 92 -0.71 9.10 -5.13
CA THR A 92 -0.67 10.38 -4.41
C THR A 92 -2.06 10.89 -4.08
N ALA A 93 -2.15 11.71 -3.01
CA ALA A 93 -3.37 12.37 -2.60
C ALA A 93 -3.14 13.87 -2.36
N SER A 94 -4.20 14.65 -2.52
CA SER A 94 -4.22 16.09 -2.32
C SER A 94 -5.53 16.52 -1.64
N LEU A 95 -5.42 17.55 -0.81
CA LEU A 95 -6.56 18.22 -0.21
C LEU A 95 -6.88 19.50 -0.99
N SER A 96 -8.16 19.75 -1.18
CA SER A 96 -8.66 21.00 -1.75
C SER A 96 -9.80 21.54 -0.89
N ILE A 97 -9.98 22.85 -0.90
CA ILE A 97 -11.08 23.54 -0.22
C ILE A 97 -11.78 24.45 -1.21
N ALA A 98 -13.11 24.40 -1.26
CA ALA A 98 -13.90 25.25 -2.12
C ALA A 98 -14.30 26.55 -1.41
N ASP A 99 -14.32 27.65 -2.17
CA ASP A 99 -14.90 28.91 -1.70
C ASP A 99 -16.38 28.73 -1.36
N ALA A 100 -16.84 29.44 -0.34
CA ALA A 100 -18.22 29.41 0.12
C ALA A 100 -18.78 30.83 0.23
N THR A 101 -20.07 30.97 -0.08
CA THR A 101 -20.82 32.22 0.03
C THR A 101 -22.18 31.92 0.65
N VAL A 102 -22.60 32.75 1.61
CA VAL A 102 -23.94 32.71 2.20
C VAL A 102 -24.40 34.15 2.44
N ALA A 103 -25.70 34.40 2.31
CA ALA A 103 -26.29 35.69 2.68
C ALA A 103 -26.53 35.73 4.20
N GLU A 104 -26.35 36.89 4.82
CA GLU A 104 -26.47 37.07 6.27
C GLU A 104 -27.90 36.87 6.80
N ASP A 105 -28.91 37.07 5.95
CA ASP A 105 -30.33 37.00 6.30
C ASP A 105 -30.91 35.58 6.28
N VAL A 106 -30.07 34.56 6.07
CA VAL A 106 -30.50 33.16 6.12
C VAL A 106 -30.68 32.71 7.56
N ALA A 107 -31.92 32.46 7.98
CA ALA A 107 -32.22 31.94 9.31
C ALA A 107 -31.53 30.59 9.56
N GLY A 108 -30.59 30.57 10.51
CA GLY A 108 -29.77 29.38 10.81
C GLY A 108 -28.74 29.06 9.71
N GLY A 109 -28.42 30.02 8.84
CA GLY A 109 -27.46 29.85 7.76
C GLY A 109 -26.04 29.69 8.28
N ASN A 110 -25.51 28.48 8.17
CA ASN A 110 -24.08 28.24 8.36
C ASN A 110 -23.37 28.44 7.02
N MET A 111 -22.22 29.13 7.03
CA MET A 111 -21.28 29.05 5.92
C MET A 111 -20.55 27.70 6.01
N VAL A 112 -20.62 26.92 4.94
CA VAL A 112 -20.01 25.58 4.88
C VAL A 112 -18.92 25.58 3.82
N PHE A 113 -17.68 25.41 4.24
CA PHE A 113 -16.56 25.12 3.36
C PHE A 113 -16.47 23.61 3.15
N THR A 114 -16.40 23.20 1.89
CA THR A 114 -16.20 21.78 1.56
C THR A 114 -14.71 21.54 1.38
N VAL A 115 -14.15 20.64 2.19
CA VAL A 115 -12.77 20.16 2.04
C VAL A 115 -12.82 18.75 1.45
N THR A 116 -12.09 18.53 0.36
CA THR A 116 -12.09 17.28 -0.39
C THR A 116 -10.69 16.68 -0.39
N LEU A 117 -10.57 15.46 0.13
CA LEU A 117 -9.44 14.58 -0.13
C LEU A 117 -9.72 13.81 -1.42
N ASN A 118 -8.90 14.01 -2.45
CA ASN A 118 -9.20 13.48 -3.79
C ASN A 118 -8.89 11.99 -3.94
N ASN A 119 -8.15 11.40 -3.01
CA ASN A 119 -7.77 10.00 -3.05
C ASN A 119 -7.73 9.35 -1.67
N ALA A 120 -8.05 8.06 -1.59
CA ALA A 120 -7.95 7.33 -0.34
C ALA A 120 -6.50 7.27 0.14
N VAL A 121 -6.32 7.25 1.47
CA VAL A 121 -5.02 7.10 2.13
C VAL A 121 -5.17 6.01 3.17
N SER A 122 -4.37 4.95 3.08
CA SER A 122 -4.35 3.87 4.06
C SER A 122 -3.96 4.43 5.44
N GLY A 123 -4.77 4.12 6.45
CA GLY A 123 -4.64 4.72 7.79
C GLY A 123 -5.12 6.16 7.94
N GLY A 124 -5.44 6.85 6.84
CA GLY A 124 -6.09 8.16 6.83
C GLY A 124 -5.15 9.34 7.02
N THR A 125 -5.74 10.52 7.16
CA THR A 125 -5.00 11.76 7.39
C THR A 125 -5.83 12.81 8.13
N THR A 126 -5.15 13.74 8.79
CA THR A 126 -5.79 14.87 9.49
C THR A 126 -5.27 16.19 8.97
N VAL A 127 -6.14 17.17 8.82
CA VAL A 127 -5.76 18.54 8.46
C VAL A 127 -6.31 19.53 9.48
N ALA A 128 -5.44 20.34 10.06
CA ALA A 128 -5.84 21.44 10.93
C ALA A 128 -6.31 22.63 10.08
N TYR A 129 -7.33 23.33 10.56
CA TYR A 129 -7.80 24.57 9.97
C TYR A 129 -7.91 25.65 11.03
N SER A 130 -7.81 26.90 10.58
CA SER A 130 -7.95 28.09 11.40
C SER A 130 -8.67 29.17 10.60
N PHE A 131 -9.17 30.18 11.29
CA PHE A 131 -9.80 31.34 10.69
C PHE A 131 -8.90 32.56 10.87
N THR A 132 -8.85 33.41 9.85
CA THR A 132 -8.17 34.71 9.91
C THR A 132 -9.15 35.76 9.41
N ASP A 133 -9.22 36.88 10.14
CA ASP A 133 -10.10 37.98 9.77
C ASP A 133 -9.69 38.59 8.44
N GLY A 134 -10.70 38.88 7.62
CA GLY A 134 -10.57 39.64 6.38
C GLY A 134 -11.32 40.96 6.54
N THR A 135 -12.34 41.18 5.70
CA THR A 135 -13.33 42.24 5.95
C THR A 135 -14.35 41.84 7.02
N ALA A 136 -14.55 40.54 7.22
CA ALA A 136 -15.33 39.98 8.32
C ALA A 136 -14.43 39.74 9.54
N THR A 137 -14.94 40.08 10.72
CA THR A 137 -14.28 40.01 12.03
C THR A 137 -14.84 38.83 12.84
N GLY A 138 -13.94 38.02 13.40
CA GLY A 138 -14.30 36.89 14.24
C GLY A 138 -14.77 37.29 15.64
N GLY A 139 -14.84 36.31 16.55
CA GLY A 139 -15.22 36.55 17.95
C GLY A 139 -16.70 36.89 18.14
N GLY A 140 -17.55 36.58 17.16
CA GLY A 140 -18.99 36.84 17.22
C GLY A 140 -19.44 38.21 16.71
N VAL A 141 -18.57 38.95 16.02
CA VAL A 141 -18.98 40.16 15.27
C VAL A 141 -19.66 39.74 13.98
N ASP A 142 -18.93 39.07 13.09
CA ASP A 142 -19.46 38.57 11.80
C ASP A 142 -19.50 37.03 11.76
N TYR A 143 -18.58 36.35 12.46
CA TYR A 143 -18.58 34.89 12.57
C TYR A 143 -18.07 34.40 13.93
N THR A 144 -18.49 33.19 14.31
CA THR A 144 -18.13 32.52 15.58
C THR A 144 -17.30 31.24 15.38
N GLY A 145 -16.75 31.04 14.19
CA GLY A 145 -15.92 29.88 13.85
C GLY A 145 -14.66 29.78 14.71
N THR A 146 -14.30 28.57 15.09
CA THR A 146 -13.11 28.26 15.89
C THR A 146 -12.19 27.32 15.13
N ALA A 147 -10.87 27.46 15.33
CA ALA A 147 -9.91 26.51 14.77
C ALA A 147 -10.20 25.07 15.21
N GLY A 148 -9.79 24.11 14.38
CA GLY A 148 -10.03 22.70 14.62
C GLY A 148 -9.25 21.82 13.67
N SER A 149 -9.66 20.57 13.55
CA SER A 149 -9.12 19.61 12.59
C SER A 149 -10.23 18.85 11.89
N LEU A 150 -9.99 18.48 10.63
CA LEU A 150 -10.77 17.51 9.90
C LEU A 150 -10.00 16.19 9.89
N ASP A 151 -10.70 15.12 10.22
CA ASP A 151 -10.20 13.75 10.17
C ASP A 151 -10.76 13.05 8.94
N PHE A 152 -9.88 12.59 8.07
CA PHE A 152 -10.18 11.76 6.92
C PHE A 152 -9.77 10.34 7.29
N THR A 153 -10.71 9.59 7.84
CA THR A 153 -10.47 8.19 8.24
C THR A 153 -10.04 7.38 7.03
N GLY A 154 -8.95 6.64 7.17
CA GLY A 154 -8.42 5.78 6.12
C GLY A 154 -9.29 4.56 5.85
N THR A 155 -8.89 3.85 4.81
CA THR A 155 -9.34 2.49 4.50
C THR A 155 -8.57 1.46 5.32
#